data_AF-A0AA43LKA5-F1
#
_entry.id   AF-A0AA43LKA5-F1
#
_cell.length_a   1.000
_cell.length_b   1.000
_cell.length_c   1.000
_cell.angle_alpha   90.00
_cell.angle_beta   90.00
_cell.angle_gamma   90.00
#
_symmetry.space_group_name_H-M   'P 1'
#
loop_
_entity.id
_entity.type
_entity.pdbx_description
1 polymer ?
#
loop_
_entity_poly.entity_id
_entity_poly.type
_entity_poly.pdbx_seq_one_letter_code
_entity_poly.pdbx_strand_id
1 'polypeptide(L)'
;MKAILDSLNWVMDVELQAGNIVQLGEFGNFRLSISSQGTDKEDDFTAANIKKAKIVFSPGKSLRETKDTLYFEHEKPYEKEKECNRTHLD
;
A
#
# COMPACT_ATOMS: atom_id res chain seq x y z
N MET A 1 -7.56 -23.88 -7.43
CA MET A 1 -7.24 -22.45 -7.70
C MET A 1 -6.15 -21.88 -6.78
N LYS A 2 -5.98 -22.38 -5.54
CA LYS A 2 -4.93 -21.91 -4.62
C LYS A 2 -3.48 -22.04 -5.16
N ALA A 3 -3.16 -23.16 -5.80
CA ALA A 3 -1.81 -23.43 -6.31
C ALA A 3 -1.28 -22.39 -7.32
N ILE A 4 -2.15 -21.83 -8.17
CA ILE A 4 -1.74 -20.86 -9.20
C ILE A 4 -1.44 -19.50 -8.56
N LEU A 5 -2.29 -19.08 -7.60
CA LEU A 5 -2.08 -17.84 -6.87
C LEU A 5 -0.83 -17.90 -5.98
N ASP A 6 -0.59 -19.05 -5.34
CA ASP A 6 0.61 -19.28 -4.55
C ASP A 6 1.87 -19.27 -5.44
N SER A 7 1.80 -19.90 -6.63
CA SER A 7 2.91 -19.85 -7.59
C SER A 7 3.19 -18.44 -8.11
N LEU A 8 2.14 -17.65 -8.37
CA LEU A 8 2.30 -16.26 -8.80
C LEU A 8 2.96 -15.43 -7.70
N ASN A 9 2.54 -15.62 -6.45
CA ASN A 9 3.12 -14.92 -5.31
C ASN A 9 4.60 -15.24 -5.13
N TRP A 10 4.98 -16.52 -5.32
CA TRP A 10 6.37 -16.94 -5.28
C TRP A 10 7.22 -16.30 -6.39
N VAL A 11 6.73 -16.30 -7.63
CA VAL A 11 7.43 -15.65 -8.75
C VAL A 11 7.60 -14.15 -8.49
N MET A 12 6.55 -13.48 -8.00
CA MET A 12 6.64 -12.06 -7.65
C MET A 12 7.69 -11.78 -6.58
N ASP A 13 7.78 -12.61 -5.54
CA ASP A 13 8.77 -12.44 -4.48
C ASP A 13 10.21 -12.54 -5.03
N VAL A 14 10.49 -13.58 -5.84
CA VAL A 14 11.81 -13.79 -6.44
C VAL A 14 12.21 -12.62 -7.36
N GLU A 15 11.31 -12.19 -8.25
CA GLU A 15 11.59 -11.12 -9.20
C GLU A 15 11.75 -9.74 -8.52
N LEU A 16 10.93 -9.45 -7.50
CA LEU A 16 11.02 -8.19 -6.78
C LEU A 16 12.27 -8.12 -5.89
N GLN A 17 12.72 -9.25 -5.31
CA GLN A 17 13.98 -9.32 -4.59
C GLN A 17 15.19 -9.07 -5.51
N ALA A 18 15.11 -9.52 -6.77
CA ALA A 18 16.11 -9.21 -7.78
C ALA A 18 16.08 -7.74 -8.27
N GLY A 19 15.08 -6.96 -7.87
CA GLY A 19 14.88 -5.58 -8.31
C GLY A 19 14.21 -5.46 -9.68
N ASN A 20 13.69 -6.57 -10.24
CA ASN A 20 12.99 -6.57 -11.51
C ASN A 20 11.59 -5.99 -11.37
N ILE A 21 11.06 -5.48 -12.49
CA ILE A 21 9.68 -5.00 -12.59
C ILE A 21 8.81 -6.16 -13.08
N VAL A 22 7.81 -6.53 -12.28
CA VAL A 22 6.85 -7.57 -12.66
C VAL A 22 5.65 -6.92 -13.33
N GLN A 23 5.49 -7.15 -14.64
CA GLN A 23 4.37 -6.62 -15.42
C GLN A 23 3.31 -7.71 -15.65
N LEU A 24 2.10 -7.47 -15.15
CA LEU A 24 0.95 -8.36 -15.31
C LEU A 24 0.05 -7.86 -16.45
N GLY A 25 0.60 -7.74 -17.66
CA GLY A 25 -0.15 -7.27 -18.84
C GLY A 25 -0.90 -5.96 -18.59
N GLU A 26 -2.21 -5.96 -18.86
CA GLU A 26 -3.10 -4.79 -18.66
C GLU A 26 -3.52 -4.56 -17.21
N PHE A 27 -3.25 -5.49 -16.29
CA PHE A 27 -3.58 -5.33 -14.88
C PHE A 27 -2.72 -4.26 -14.22
N GLY A 28 -1.44 -4.19 -14.59
CA GLY A 28 -0.50 -3.21 -14.07
C GLY A 28 0.91 -3.76 -13.89
N ASN A 29 1.72 -3.03 -13.12
CA ASN A 29 3.08 -3.44 -12.79
C ASN A 29 3.41 -3.26 -11.30
N PHE A 30 4.30 -4.11 -10.81
CA PHE A 30 4.89 -4.04 -9.49
C PHE A 30 6.37 -3.71 -9.62
N ARG A 31 6.85 -2.75 -8.83
CA ARG A 31 8.27 -2.42 -8.76
C ARG A 31 8.71 -2.21 -7.32
N LEU A 32 9.97 -2.53 -7.03
CA LEU A 32 10.59 -2.16 -5.77
C LEU A 32 11.03 -0.69 -5.83
N SER A 33 10.69 0.08 -4.80
CA SER A 33 11.13 1.46 -4.64
C SER A 33 11.90 1.57 -3.33
N ILE A 34 13.14 2.03 -3.44
CA ILE A 34 13.98 2.38 -2.31
C ILE A 34 14.06 3.90 -2.29
N SER A 35 13.98 4.47 -1.09
CA SER A 35 14.17 5.91 -0.90
C SER A 35 15.10 6.10 0.27
N SER A 36 15.91 7.15 0.26
CA SER A 36 16.73 7.54 1.40
C SER A 36 16.39 8.96 1.82
N GLN A 37 16.74 9.30 3.05
CA GLN A 37 16.88 10.69 3.47
C GLN A 37 18.28 11.15 3.09
N GLY A 38 18.38 12.24 2.33
CA GLY A 38 19.67 12.84 2.00
C GLY A 38 20.28 13.51 3.23
N THR A 39 21.61 13.54 3.28
CA THR A 39 22.40 14.24 4.30
C THR A 39 23.33 15.26 3.62
N ASP A 40 23.67 16.34 4.32
CA ASP A 40 24.51 17.42 3.77
C ASP A 40 25.99 17.03 3.65
N LYS A 41 26.43 16.02 4.42
CA LYS A 41 27.79 15.48 4.38
C LYS A 41 27.77 13.99 4.03
N GLU A 42 28.84 13.55 3.37
CA GLU A 42 29.05 12.15 2.98
C GLU A 42 29.24 11.24 4.19
N ASP A 43 30.01 11.69 5.19
CA ASP A 43 30.28 10.92 6.43
C ASP A 43 29.03 10.63 7.27
N ASP A 44 28.00 11.47 7.15
CA ASP A 44 26.74 11.33 7.87
C ASP A 44 25.76 10.39 7.15
N PHE A 45 26.07 9.96 5.92
CA PHE A 45 25.24 9.04 5.17
C PHE A 45 25.46 7.59 5.63
N THR A 46 24.57 7.10 6.49
CA THR A 46 24.60 5.72 6.99
C THR A 46 23.41 4.91 6.50
N ALA A 47 23.48 3.59 6.62
CA ALA A 47 22.37 2.68 6.27
C ALA A 47 21.06 3.01 7.02
N ALA A 48 21.13 3.71 8.16
CA ALA A 48 19.97 4.20 8.88
C ALA A 48 19.18 5.28 8.11
N ASN A 49 19.83 6.00 7.19
CA ASN A 49 19.19 7.02 6.36
C ASN A 49 18.47 6.40 5.15
N ILE A 50 18.74 5.13 4.84
CA ILE A 50 18.03 4.39 3.79
C ILE A 50 16.67 3.97 4.35
N LYS A 51 15.60 4.52 3.79
CA LYS A 51 14.23 4.14 4.16
C LYS A 51 13.95 2.73 3.66
N LYS A 52 13.10 2.03 4.40
CA LYS A 52 12.67 0.66 4.07
C LYS A 52 12.17 0.58 2.62
N ALA A 53 12.61 -0.46 1.91
CA ALA A 53 12.14 -0.75 0.57
C ALA A 53 10.61 -0.97 0.58
N LYS A 54 9.92 -0.38 -0.39
CA LYS A 54 8.47 -0.50 -0.56
C LYS A 54 8.13 -1.07 -1.92
N ILE A 55 7.11 -1.92 -1.97
CA ILE A 55 6.54 -2.39 -3.23
C ILE A 55 5.54 -1.35 -3.71
N VAL A 56 5.72 -0.86 -4.94
CA VAL A 56 4.82 0.10 -5.58
C VAL A 56 4.06 -0.61 -6.67
N PHE A 57 2.74 -0.63 -6.55
CA PHE A 57 1.83 -1.10 -7.59
C PHE A 57 1.34 0.07 -8.42
N SER A 58 1.57 0.00 -9.73
CA SER A 58 0.99 0.93 -10.69
C SER A 58 -0.17 0.24 -11.40
N PRO A 59 -1.43 0.65 -11.16
CA PRO A 59 -2.58 0.04 -11.81
C PRO A 59 -2.52 0.26 -13.33
N GLY A 60 -3.00 -0.72 -14.08
CA GLY A 60 -3.22 -0.61 -15.51
C GLY A 60 -4.51 0.15 -15.85
N LYS A 61 -4.81 0.25 -17.15
CA LYS A 61 -5.84 1.17 -17.68
C LYS A 61 -7.23 0.92 -17.10
N SER A 62 -7.70 -0.34 -17.14
CA SER A 62 -9.04 -0.71 -16.66
C SER A 62 -9.26 -0.37 -15.18
N LEU A 63 -8.25 -0.59 -14.32
CA LEU A 63 -8.36 -0.31 -12.90
C LEU A 63 -8.29 1.20 -12.60
N ARG A 64 -7.60 1.98 -13.44
CA ARG A 64 -7.63 3.45 -13.38
C ARG A 64 -9.01 4.00 -13.75
N GLU A 65 -9.61 3.51 -14.83
CA GLU A 65 -10.95 3.93 -15.25
C GLU A 65 -12.02 3.58 -14.21
N THR A 66 -11.88 2.42 -13.56
CA THR A 66 -12.75 2.02 -12.45
C THR A 66 -12.72 3.04 -11.32
N LYS A 67 -11.52 3.52 -10.94
CA LYS A 67 -11.35 4.56 -9.91
C LYS A 67 -12.08 5.84 -10.29
N ASP A 68 -12.04 6.23 -11.57
CA ASP A 68 -12.63 7.49 -12.04
C ASP A 68 -14.16 7.43 -12.12
N THR A 69 -14.75 6.23 -12.15
CA THR A 69 -16.20 6.00 -12.21
C THR A 69 -16.83 5.83 -10.82
N LEU A 70 -16.03 5.87 -9.75
CA LEU A 70 -16.54 5.73 -8.38
C LEU A 70 -17.35 6.97 -7.96
N TYR A 71 -18.58 6.74 -7.53
CA TYR A 71 -19.41 7.73 -6.87
C TYR A 71 -19.15 7.68 -5.36
N PHE A 72 -18.81 8.82 -4.78
CA PHE A 72 -18.57 8.96 -3.35
C PHE A 72 -19.78 9.63 -2.72
N GLU A 73 -20.38 8.99 -1.72
CA GLU A 73 -21.38 9.60 -0.85
C GLU A 73 -20.74 10.01 0.47
N HIS A 74 -21.14 11.17 0.98
CA HIS A 74 -20.69 11.65 2.28
C HIS A 74 -21.46 10.92 3.38
N GLU A 75 -20.86 9.89 3.96
CA GLU A 75 -21.40 9.28 5.19
C GLU A 75 -21.36 10.31 6.33
N LYS A 76 -22.52 10.56 6.94
CA LYS A 76 -22.59 11.40 8.14
C LYS A 76 -21.83 10.69 9.27
N PRO A 77 -21.07 11.42 10.10
CA PRO A 77 -20.37 10.82 11.22
C PRO A 77 -21.37 10.12 12.14
N TYR A 78 -21.11 8.85 12.44
CA TYR A 78 -21.90 8.03 13.36
C TYR A 78 -21.80 8.59 14.78
N GLU A 79 -22.87 9.19 15.28
CA GLU A 79 -22.99 9.58 16.67
C GLU A 79 -23.29 8.34 17.53
N LYS A 80 -22.31 7.92 18.35
CA LYS A 80 -22.60 6.95 19.43
C LYS A 80 -23.42 7.65 20.50
N GLU A 81 -24.68 7.29 20.66
CA GLU A 81 -25.47 7.64 21.83
C GLU A 81 -24.72 7.19 23.09
N LYS A 82 -24.34 8.16 23.94
CA LYS A 82 -23.79 7.85 25.27
C LYS A 82 -24.96 7.60 26.21
N GLU A 83 -25.33 6.34 26.38
CA GLU A 83 -26.25 5.93 27.45
C GLU A 83 -25.54 6.11 28.80
N CYS A 84 -25.74 7.26 29.45
CA CYS A 84 -25.21 7.52 30.78
C CYS A 84 -26.14 6.90 31.82
N ASN A 85 -25.99 5.60 32.06
CA ASN A 85 -26.66 4.94 33.18
C ASN A 85 -25.90 5.23 34.47
N ARG A 86 -26.08 6.43 35.01
CA ARG A 86 -25.79 6.74 36.41
C ARG A 86 -27.07 7.20 37.09
N THR A 87 -27.80 6.27 37.68
CA THR A 87 -28.84 6.58 38.66
C THR A 87 -28.20 7.33 39.82
N HIS A 88 -28.61 8.57 40.05
CA HIS A 88 -28.32 9.29 41.29
C HIS A 88 -29.09 8.58 42.40
N LEU A 89 -28.37 8.05 43.40
CA LEU A 89 -28.97 7.68 44.68
C LEU A 89 -28.89 8.92 45.56
N ASP A 90 -30.06 9.42 45.98
CA ASP A 90 -30.21 10.44 47.01
C ASP A 90 -29.69 9.96 48.37
#